data_AF-A0AAQ3N965-F1
#
_entry.id   AF-A0AAQ3N965-F1
#
_cell.length_a   1.000
_cell.length_b   1.000
_cell.length_c   1.000
_cell.angle_alpha   90.00
_cell.angle_beta   90.00
_cell.angle_gamma   90.00
#
_symmetry.space_group_name_H-M   'P 1'
#
loop_
_entity.id
_entity.type
_entity.pdbx_description
1 polymer ?
#
loop_
_entity_poly.entity_id
_entity_poly.type
_entity_poly.pdbx_seq_one_letter_code
_entity_poly.pdbx_strand_id
1 'polypeptide(L)'
;AAEALGAIGSEGNVPLLKNSLDSDPAEEVRETCELALQRIQHLKDAGNTDELAATEISPFKSVDPAVPATSCTSVQQLSVALLEEFTADPEPLVSQSCEVALSMLEFERSGKSFEVYTIEYMHFFCFNVS
;
A
#
# COMPACT_ATOMS: atom_id res chain seq x y z
N ALA A 1 -8.25 -19.39 9.87
CA ALA A 1 -7.87 -20.39 8.84
C ALA A 1 -8.83 -20.39 7.64
N ALA A 2 -10.16 -20.38 7.85
CA ALA A 2 -11.16 -20.34 6.78
C ALA A 2 -10.96 -19.21 5.75
N GLU A 3 -10.51 -18.03 6.19
CA GLU A 3 -10.15 -16.92 5.31
C GLU A 3 -9.12 -17.30 4.23
N ALA A 4 -8.04 -18.01 4.59
CA ALA A 4 -7.04 -18.47 3.65
C ALA A 4 -7.63 -19.48 2.64
N LEU A 5 -8.54 -20.35 3.09
CA LEU A 5 -9.26 -21.27 2.19
C LEU A 5 -10.16 -20.52 1.20
N GLY A 6 -10.80 -19.43 1.65
CA GLY A 6 -11.56 -18.53 0.78
C GLY A 6 -10.69 -17.82 -0.26
N ALA A 7 -9.47 -17.41 0.12
CA ALA A 7 -8.51 -16.81 -0.80
C ALA A 7 -7.97 -17.80 -1.84
N ILE A 8 -7.76 -19.07 -1.46
CA ILE A 8 -7.36 -20.14 -2.37
C ILE A 8 -8.46 -20.42 -3.42
N GLY A 9 -9.73 -20.28 -3.06
CA GLY A 9 -10.83 -20.43 -4.02
C GLY A 9 -11.15 -21.88 -4.41
N SER A 10 -10.68 -22.89 -3.66
CA SER A 10 -10.87 -24.29 -4.04
C SER A 10 -12.23 -24.84 -3.61
N GLU A 11 -12.99 -25.40 -4.57
CA GLU A 11 -14.28 -26.04 -4.30
C GLU A 11 -14.17 -27.27 -3.38
N GLY A 12 -12.99 -27.90 -3.29
CA GLY A 12 -12.74 -29.02 -2.39
C GLY A 12 -12.91 -28.66 -0.91
N ASN A 13 -12.84 -27.37 -0.57
CA ASN A 13 -12.93 -26.88 0.79
C ASN A 13 -14.36 -26.48 1.19
N VAL A 14 -15.29 -26.38 0.23
CA VAL A 14 -16.70 -26.03 0.46
C VAL A 14 -17.39 -26.93 1.49
N PRO A 15 -17.28 -28.28 1.44
CA PRO A 15 -17.94 -29.13 2.44
C PRO A 15 -17.37 -28.93 3.86
N LEU A 16 -16.07 -28.65 3.97
CA LEU A 16 -15.44 -28.37 5.27
C LEU A 16 -15.90 -27.03 5.85
N LEU A 17 -15.99 -26.00 5.00
CA LEU A 17 -16.47 -24.68 5.40
C LEU A 17 -17.95 -24.72 5.81
N LYS A 18 -18.81 -25.45 5.09
CA LYS A 18 -20.22 -25.62 5.47
C LYS A 18 -20.39 -26.36 6.78
N ASN A 19 -19.65 -27.46 6.99
CA ASN A 19 -19.72 -28.21 8.23
C ASN A 19 -19.30 -27.35 9.45
N SER A 20 -18.25 -26.54 9.28
CA SER A 20 -17.77 -25.63 10.33
C SER A 20 -18.75 -24.47 10.55
N LEU A 21 -19.40 -23.99 9.49
CA LEU A 21 -20.45 -22.97 9.59
C LEU A 21 -21.65 -23.45 10.42
N ASP A 22 -22.09 -24.70 10.25
CA ASP A 22 -23.26 -25.23 10.94
C ASP A 22 -22.96 -25.75 12.36
N SER A 23 -21.74 -26.23 12.59
CA SER A 23 -21.39 -26.96 13.83
C SER A 23 -20.55 -26.16 14.82
N ASP A 24 -19.89 -25.08 14.40
CA ASP A 24 -18.97 -24.35 15.28
C ASP A 24 -19.71 -23.41 16.23
N PRO A 25 -19.49 -23.52 17.56
CA PRO A 25 -20.15 -22.67 18.54
C PRO A 25 -19.70 -21.20 18.48
N ALA A 26 -18.49 -20.93 17.97
CA ALA A 26 -17.93 -19.59 17.91
C ALA A 26 -18.50 -18.82 16.70
N GLU A 27 -19.10 -17.66 16.97
CA GLU A 27 -19.75 -16.84 15.94
C GLU A 27 -18.75 -16.30 14.93
N GLU A 28 -17.57 -15.86 15.41
CA GLU A 28 -16.49 -15.37 14.57
C GLU A 28 -15.98 -16.41 13.58
N VAL A 29 -16.02 -17.70 13.94
CA VAL A 29 -15.61 -18.79 13.06
C VAL A 29 -16.66 -19.01 11.98
N ARG A 30 -17.94 -19.01 12.36
CA ARG A 30 -19.05 -19.13 11.42
C ARG A 30 -19.05 -17.98 10.41
N GLU A 31 -18.95 -16.73 10.87
CA GLU A 31 -18.87 -15.56 10.00
C GLU A 31 -17.68 -15.66 9.03
N THR A 32 -16.50 -16.08 9.52
CA THR A 32 -15.32 -16.25 8.66
C THR A 32 -15.52 -17.36 7.62
N CYS A 33 -16.19 -18.46 7.99
CA CYS A 33 -16.54 -19.55 7.07
C CYS A 33 -17.55 -19.11 6.01
N GLU A 34 -18.54 -18.29 6.38
CA GLU A 34 -19.53 -17.72 5.47
C GLU A 34 -18.86 -16.82 4.43
N LEU A 35 -18.02 -15.87 4.86
CA LEU A 35 -17.27 -14.99 3.96
C LEU A 35 -16.36 -15.77 3.01
N ALA A 36 -15.70 -16.82 3.51
CA ALA A 36 -14.87 -17.69 2.69
C ALA A 36 -15.67 -18.43 1.60
N LEU A 37 -16.88 -18.91 1.92
CA LEU A 37 -17.78 -19.56 0.96
C LEU A 37 -18.25 -18.59 -0.13
N GLN A 38 -18.65 -17.37 0.25
CA GLN A 38 -19.06 -16.33 -0.71
C GLN A 38 -17.91 -16.02 -1.69
N ARG A 39 -16.67 -15.93 -1.19
CA ARG A 39 -15.49 -15.66 -2.02
C ARG A 39 -15.19 -16.77 -3.02
N ILE A 40 -15.29 -18.03 -2.59
CA ILE A 40 -15.13 -19.19 -3.48
C ILE A 40 -16.19 -19.17 -4.59
N GLN A 41 -17.44 -18.85 -4.25
CA GLN A 41 -18.53 -18.76 -5.23
C GLN A 41 -18.30 -17.64 -6.24
N HIS A 42 -17.88 -16.46 -5.78
CA HIS A 42 -17.58 -15.33 -6.67
C HIS A 42 -16.41 -15.65 -7.62
N LEU A 43 -15.38 -16.37 -7.16
CA LEU A 43 -14.28 -16.82 -8.02
C LEU A 43 -14.72 -17.84 -9.06
N LYS A 44 -15.66 -18.72 -8.71
CA LYS A 44 -16.28 -19.66 -9.65
C LYS A 44 -17.05 -18.93 -10.75
N ASP A 45 -17.83 -17.92 -10.37
CA ASP A 45 -18.63 -17.13 -11.30
C ASP A 45 -17.73 -16.24 -12.20
N ALA A 46 -16.66 -15.68 -11.63
CA ALA A 46 -15.64 -14.91 -12.36
C ALA A 46 -14.79 -15.79 -13.30
N GLY A 47 -14.49 -17.03 -12.92
CA GLY A 47 -13.74 -17.97 -13.78
C GLY A 47 -14.53 -18.48 -15.00
N ASN A 48 -15.85 -18.28 -15.02
CA ASN A 48 -16.73 -18.62 -16.14
C ASN A 48 -16.97 -17.42 -17.09
N THR A 49 -16.49 -16.24 -16.71
CA THR A 49 -16.59 -15.00 -17.47
C THR A 49 -15.17 -14.52 -17.79
N ASP A 50 -14.63 -15.01 -18.90
CA ASP A 50 -13.45 -14.39 -19.51
C ASP A 50 -13.79 -12.89 -19.72
N GLU A 51 -12.96 -12.00 -19.19
CA GLU A 51 -12.98 -10.55 -19.46
C GLU A 51 -13.94 -9.65 -18.64
N LEU A 52 -13.75 -9.50 -17.31
CA LEU A 52 -14.14 -8.26 -16.58
C LEU A 52 -13.15 -7.91 -15.45
N ALA A 53 -11.85 -7.92 -15.74
CA ALA A 53 -10.80 -7.41 -14.85
C ALA A 53 -10.67 -5.87 -14.87
N ALA A 54 -11.70 -5.12 -15.31
CA ALA A 54 -11.58 -3.68 -15.51
C ALA A 54 -12.86 -2.86 -15.33
N THR A 55 -13.87 -3.25 -14.52
CA THR A 55 -14.98 -2.31 -14.26
C THR A 55 -15.80 -2.57 -12.99
N GLU A 56 -15.15 -2.80 -11.86
CA GLU A 56 -15.77 -2.45 -10.57
C GLU A 56 -14.86 -1.40 -9.94
N ILE A 57 -14.97 -0.18 -10.47
CA ILE A 57 -14.52 1.02 -9.78
C ILE A 57 -15.42 1.10 -8.56
N SER A 58 -14.96 0.55 -7.43
CA SER A 58 -15.67 0.74 -6.17
C SER A 58 -15.79 2.25 -5.94
N PRO A 59 -16.95 2.76 -5.49
CA PRO A 59 -17.14 4.16 -5.12
C PRO A 59 -16.16 4.62 -4.02
N PHE A 60 -15.46 3.68 -3.38
CA PHE A 60 -14.40 3.87 -2.40
C PHE A 60 -13.02 3.57 -3.00
N LYS A 61 -12.80 3.88 -4.28
CA LYS A 61 -11.45 3.97 -4.83
C LYS A 61 -10.73 5.03 -4.02
N SER A 62 -9.94 4.60 -3.04
CA SER A 62 -8.99 5.43 -2.31
C SER A 62 -8.25 6.24 -3.36
N VAL A 63 -8.52 7.54 -3.36
CA VAL A 63 -7.85 8.47 -4.25
C VAL A 63 -6.41 8.47 -3.79
N ASP A 64 -5.60 7.63 -4.41
CA ASP A 64 -4.20 7.94 -4.54
C ASP A 64 -4.10 8.84 -5.78
N PRO A 65 -3.78 10.14 -5.62
CA PRO A 65 -3.52 11.03 -6.74
C PRO A 65 -2.31 10.58 -7.58
N ALA A 66 -1.50 9.63 -7.11
CA ALA A 66 -0.33 9.16 -7.83
C ALA A 66 -0.73 8.36 -9.07
N VAL A 67 -0.74 9.07 -10.21
CA VAL A 67 -0.74 8.45 -11.53
C VAL A 67 0.49 7.55 -11.62
N PRO A 68 0.35 6.26 -11.99
CA PRO A 68 1.49 5.37 -12.12
C PRO A 68 2.46 5.92 -13.18
N ALA A 69 3.71 6.16 -12.79
CA ALA A 69 4.72 6.69 -13.68
C ALA A 69 4.98 5.71 -14.84
N THR A 70 4.79 6.18 -16.07
CA THR A 70 4.84 5.40 -17.32
C THR A 70 6.25 5.15 -17.86
N SER A 71 7.30 5.35 -17.07
CA SER A 71 8.67 5.11 -17.53
C SER A 71 9.55 4.49 -16.46
N CYS A 72 10.28 3.46 -16.87
CA CYS A 72 11.33 2.77 -16.12
C CYS A 72 12.52 3.72 -15.85
N THR A 73 12.30 4.67 -14.96
CA THR A 73 13.33 5.53 -14.39
C THR A 73 13.84 4.92 -13.09
N SER A 74 15.10 5.16 -12.77
CA SER A 74 15.68 4.67 -11.52
C SER A 74 14.93 5.27 -10.32
N VAL A 75 14.80 4.52 -9.23
CA VAL A 75 14.10 4.95 -8.00
C VAL A 75 14.57 6.33 -7.53
N GLN A 76 15.86 6.63 -7.70
CA GLN A 76 16.49 7.91 -7.36
C GLN A 76 16.01 9.10 -8.21
N GLN A 77 15.71 8.88 -9.49
CA GLN A 77 15.18 9.93 -10.36
C GLN A 77 13.69 10.17 -10.09
N LEU A 78 12.96 9.10 -9.77
CA LEU A 78 11.55 9.18 -9.38
C LEU A 78 11.40 9.93 -8.05
N SER A 79 12.24 9.65 -7.06
CA SER A 79 12.20 10.33 -5.76
C SER A 79 12.48 11.83 -5.87
N VAL A 80 13.45 12.24 -6.71
CA VAL A 80 13.75 13.66 -6.92
C VAL A 80 12.56 14.38 -7.58
N ALA A 81 12.01 13.83 -8.66
CA ALA A 81 10.89 14.45 -9.36
C ALA A 81 9.64 14.60 -8.46
N LEU A 82 9.35 13.58 -7.64
CA LEU A 82 8.26 13.64 -6.68
C LEU A 82 8.53 14.70 -5.60
N LEU A 83 9.71 14.73 -4.99
CA LEU A 83 10.02 15.70 -3.95
C LEU A 83 9.99 17.14 -4.48
N GLU A 84 10.42 17.37 -5.73
CA GLU A 84 10.28 18.69 -6.40
C GLU A 84 8.82 19.12 -6.53
N GLU A 85 7.91 18.21 -6.90
CA GLU A 85 6.47 18.49 -7.00
C GLU A 85 5.89 18.93 -5.65
N PHE A 86 6.26 18.25 -4.57
CA PHE A 86 5.75 18.53 -3.22
C PHE A 86 6.44 19.71 -2.53
N THR A 87 7.48 20.32 -3.10
CA THR A 87 8.03 21.58 -2.57
C THR A 87 7.04 22.74 -2.65
N ALA A 88 6.05 22.67 -3.56
CA ALA A 88 5.00 23.67 -3.71
C ALA A 88 3.71 23.33 -2.93
N ASP A 89 3.75 22.29 -2.08
CA ASP A 89 2.58 21.84 -1.33
C ASP A 89 2.07 22.94 -0.36
N PRO A 90 0.74 23.17 -0.28
CA PRO A 90 0.15 24.18 0.60
C PRO A 90 0.37 23.90 2.10
N GLU A 91 0.69 22.67 2.50
CA GLU A 91 1.09 22.37 3.86
C GLU A 91 2.57 22.69 4.09
N PRO A 92 2.90 23.65 4.97
CA PRO A 92 4.27 24.14 5.14
C PRO A 92 5.22 23.06 5.67
N LEU A 93 4.70 22.08 6.42
CA LEU A 93 5.49 20.96 6.92
C LEU A 93 5.92 20.01 5.79
N VAL A 94 5.05 19.80 4.80
CA VAL A 94 5.31 18.92 3.65
C VAL A 94 6.38 19.57 2.77
N SER A 95 6.17 20.83 2.37
CA SER A 95 7.12 21.61 1.56
C SER A 95 8.53 21.65 2.18
N GLN A 96 8.65 21.98 3.48
CA GLN A 96 9.94 22.04 4.18
C GLN A 96 10.62 20.67 4.27
N SER A 97 9.85 19.61 4.51
CA SER A 97 10.39 18.25 4.56
C SER A 97 10.94 17.81 3.20
N CYS A 98 10.27 18.19 2.12
CA CYS A 98 10.68 17.86 0.76
C CYS A 98 11.93 18.62 0.32
N GLU A 99 12.06 19.91 0.66
CA GLU A 99 13.27 20.70 0.38
C GLU A 99 14.51 20.09 1.05
N VAL A 100 14.38 19.70 2.31
CA VAL A 100 15.47 19.08 3.07
C VAL A 100 15.83 17.70 2.48
N ALA A 101 14.85 16.90 2.09
CA ALA A 101 15.07 15.61 1.45
C ALA A 101 15.79 15.74 0.09
N LEU A 102 15.47 16.77 -0.70
CA LEU A 102 16.17 17.09 -1.95
C LEU A 102 17.63 17.47 -1.68
N SER A 103 17.87 18.30 -0.66
CA SER A 103 19.23 18.67 -0.25
C SER A 103 20.08 17.43 0.13
N MET A 104 19.47 16.44 0.79
CA MET A 104 20.16 15.19 1.08
C MET A 104 20.51 14.40 -0.18
N LEU A 105 19.55 14.23 -1.09
CA LEU A 105 19.77 13.47 -2.32
C LEU A 105 20.85 14.11 -3.21
N GLU A 106 20.88 15.44 -3.30
CA GLU A 106 21.95 16.17 -4.00
C GLU A 106 23.32 15.97 -3.34
N PHE A 107 23.35 15.95 -2.01
CA PHE A 107 24.57 15.71 -1.26
C PHE A 107 25.12 14.30 -1.49
N GLU A 108 24.27 13.27 -1.42
CA GLU A 108 24.62 11.88 -1.71
C GLU A 108 25.17 11.72 -3.13
N ARG A 109 24.54 12.39 -4.11
CA ARG A 109 25.00 12.42 -5.51
C ARG A 109 26.35 13.13 -5.68
N SER A 110 26.66 14.09 -4.81
CA SER A 110 27.95 14.80 -4.83
C SER A 110 29.12 13.99 -4.27
N GLY A 111 28.87 12.78 -3.74
CA GLY A 111 29.91 11.84 -3.29
C GLY A 111 30.68 12.32 -2.05
N LYS A 112 30.15 13.30 -1.31
CA LYS A 112 30.75 13.78 -0.05
C LYS A 112 30.48 12.75 1.05
N SER A 113 31.56 12.23 1.64
CA SER A 113 31.48 11.15 2.62
C SER A 113 30.73 11.57 3.89
N PHE A 114 30.02 10.60 4.46
CA PHE A 114 29.06 10.58 5.57
C PHE A 114 29.56 11.11 6.94
N GLU A 115 30.62 11.92 7.03
CA GLU A 115 31.09 12.45 8.32
C GLU A 115 30.40 13.77 8.76
N VAL A 116 29.62 14.42 7.88
CA VAL A 116 28.99 15.72 8.18
C VAL A 116 27.52 15.60 8.62
N TYR A 117 26.88 14.45 8.33
CA TYR A 117 25.42 14.30 8.47
C TYR A 117 24.93 14.17 9.92
N THR A 118 25.73 13.59 10.81
CA THR A 118 25.33 13.38 12.21
C THR A 118 25.45 14.63 13.08
N ILE A 119 26.15 15.67 12.63
CA ILE A 119 26.39 16.88 13.44
C ILE A 119 25.38 18.00 13.15
N GLU A 120 25.02 18.26 11.89
CA GLU A 120 24.10 19.35 11.53
C GLU A 120 22.62 18.97 11.73
N TYR A 121 22.21 17.74 11.43
CA TYR A 121 20.82 17.30 11.56
C TYR A 121 20.36 17.17 13.01
N MET A 122 21.27 16.75 13.90
CA MET A 122 20.99 16.70 15.34
C MET A 122 20.96 18.11 15.96
N HIS A 123 21.61 19.11 15.33
CA HIS A 123 21.58 20.49 15.80
C HIS A 123 20.32 21.23 15.32
N PHE A 124 19.86 20.99 14.09
CA PHE A 124 18.64 21.61 13.56
C PHE A 124 17.36 21.13 14.28
N PHE A 125 17.27 19.83 14.61
CA PHE A 125 16.12 19.30 15.35
C PHE A 125 16.11 19.71 16.83
N CYS A 126 17.29 19.94 17.43
CA CYS A 126 17.40 20.37 18.82
C CYS A 126 17.15 21.88 19.00
N PHE A 127 17.36 22.71 17.96
CA PHE A 127 17.17 24.17 18.04
C PHE A 127 15.75 24.64 17.70
N ASN A 128 14.94 23.84 16.99
CA ASN A 128 13.54 24.19 16.65
C ASN A 128 12.50 23.64 17.66
N VAL A 129 12.94 22.93 18.69
CA VAL A 129 12.14 22.58 19.87
C VAL A 129 12.80 23.19 21.12
N SER A 130 12.77 24.52 21.20
CA SER A 130 12.93 25.30 22.45
C SER A 130 12.19 26.63 22.33
#